data_AF-A0A2V5S3P6-F1
#
_entry.id   AF-A0A2V5S3P6-F1
#
_cell.length_a   1.000
_cell.length_b   1.000
_cell.length_c   1.000
_cell.angle_alpha   90.00
_cell.angle_beta   90.00
_cell.angle_gamma   90.00
#
_symmetry.space_group_name_H-M   'P 1'
#
loop_
_entity.id
_entity.type
_entity.pdbx_description
1 polymer ?
#
loop_
_entity_poly.entity_id
_entity_poly.type
_entity_poly.pdbx_seq_one_letter_code
_entity_poly.pdbx_strand_id
1 'polypeptide(L)'
;MIYAGKRWLQILKSCRVCENQNLEPVESIVMPKEWYVSFHGGEEKASLNNIHVYSTEGKELRKALNKKSLPEDIVLRELRGFVFGPDQNLYVVNSYFEYSEVLKFKGARNKNGQHDFVQIFVKRHPKMNPGIDHPFNVAFDSEGDLYVSSQNTSLVARYHGPVSKTGEPGTPMPLPEGLGLETELPPGTFVPSAKLESNGLLEVRGVIFA
;
A
#
# COMPACT_ATOMS: atom_id res chain seq x y z
N MET A 1 12.09 -24.33 -8.36
CA MET A 1 13.23 -23.50 -7.89
C MET A 1 13.27 -22.26 -8.74
N ILE A 2 12.93 -21.09 -8.19
CA ILE A 2 13.06 -19.81 -8.91
C ILE A 2 14.13 -19.02 -8.16
N TYR A 3 15.31 -18.92 -8.76
CA TYR A 3 16.40 -18.08 -8.29
C TYR A 3 15.98 -16.61 -8.45
N ALA A 4 15.70 -15.94 -7.34
CA ALA A 4 15.46 -14.51 -7.31
C ALA A 4 16.74 -13.78 -6.87
N GLY A 5 17.54 -13.33 -7.84
CA GLY A 5 18.58 -12.35 -7.58
C GLY A 5 17.92 -11.02 -7.16
N LYS A 6 18.22 -10.55 -5.94
CA LYS A 6 17.88 -9.23 -5.37
C LYS A 6 16.51 -8.65 -5.80
N ARG A 7 15.41 -9.41 -5.70
CA ARG A 7 14.05 -8.92 -5.95
C ARG A 7 13.18 -9.13 -4.70
N TRP A 8 12.53 -8.06 -4.26
CA TRP A 8 11.59 -8.07 -3.14
C TRP A 8 10.24 -8.64 -3.59
N LEU A 9 9.57 -9.39 -2.71
CA LEU A 9 8.31 -10.06 -2.97
C LEU A 9 7.37 -9.85 -1.77
N GLN A 10 6.17 -9.33 -2.02
CA GLN A 10 5.10 -9.28 -1.02
C GLN A 10 3.95 -10.18 -1.47
N ILE A 11 3.43 -10.98 -0.54
CA ILE A 11 2.36 -11.95 -0.78
C ILE A 11 1.23 -11.66 0.20
N LEU A 12 0.01 -11.45 -0.32
CA LEU A 12 -1.20 -11.38 0.50
C LEU A 12 -2.13 -12.56 0.16
N LYS A 13 -2.64 -13.24 1.18
CA LYS A 13 -3.68 -14.28 1.05
C LYS A 13 -5.05 -13.63 1.25
N SER A 14 -5.97 -13.81 0.30
CA SER A 14 -7.36 -13.39 0.47
C SER A 14 -8.19 -14.51 1.09
N CYS A 15 -8.89 -14.24 2.20
CA CYS A 15 -9.89 -15.13 2.79
C CYS A 15 -11.08 -14.27 3.26
N ARG A 16 -12.30 -14.56 2.80
CA ARG A 16 -13.54 -13.98 3.35
C ARG A 16 -14.49 -15.11 3.72
N VAL A 17 -14.89 -15.15 5.00
CA VAL A 17 -16.06 -15.89 5.47
C VAL A 17 -17.05 -14.82 5.96
N CYS A 18 -18.22 -14.74 5.33
CA CYS A 18 -19.35 -14.00 5.87
C CYS A 18 -20.33 -15.05 6.40
N GLU A 19 -20.52 -15.09 7.72
CA GLU A 19 -21.54 -15.93 8.36
C GLU A 19 -22.71 -15.04 8.79
N ASN A 20 -23.92 -15.33 8.29
CA ASN A 20 -25.14 -15.21 9.10
C ASN A 20 -26.33 -15.97 8.50
N GLN A 21 -26.74 -16.97 9.28
CA GLN A 21 -28.07 -17.53 9.57
C GLN A 21 -29.13 -17.74 8.47
N ASN A 22 -29.47 -19.03 8.33
CA ASN A 22 -30.73 -19.64 7.88
C ASN A 22 -31.29 -19.20 6.53
N LEU A 23 -31.06 -20.00 5.48
CA LEU A 23 -31.95 -20.30 4.34
C LEU A 23 -31.22 -21.24 3.35
N GLU A 24 -31.69 -22.50 3.21
CA GLU A 24 -31.38 -23.55 2.18
C GLU A 24 -29.88 -23.83 1.84
N PRO A 25 -29.48 -25.03 1.38
CA PRO A 25 -28.09 -25.30 1.06
C PRO A 25 -27.71 -24.58 -0.25
N VAL A 26 -27.33 -23.31 -0.15
CA VAL A 26 -26.62 -22.62 -1.23
C VAL A 26 -25.27 -23.31 -1.35
N GLU A 27 -25.01 -23.94 -2.49
CA GLU A 27 -23.72 -24.50 -2.85
C GLU A 27 -22.63 -23.49 -2.43
N SER A 28 -21.86 -23.83 -1.40
CA SER A 28 -20.90 -22.89 -0.83
C SER A 28 -19.92 -22.54 -1.93
N ILE A 29 -20.00 -21.30 -2.43
CA ILE A 29 -18.99 -20.78 -3.37
C ILE A 29 -17.71 -20.68 -2.55
N VAL A 30 -16.92 -21.76 -2.54
CA VAL A 30 -15.56 -21.74 -2.04
C VAL A 30 -14.81 -20.81 -2.97
N MET A 31 -14.70 -19.55 -2.55
CA MET A 31 -13.88 -18.59 -3.27
C MET A 31 -12.48 -19.19 -3.38
N PRO A 32 -11.94 -19.37 -4.61
CA PRO A 32 -10.61 -19.94 -4.75
C PRO A 32 -9.64 -19.08 -3.95
N LYS A 33 -8.79 -19.75 -3.18
CA LYS A 33 -7.69 -19.10 -2.47
C LYS A 33 -6.75 -18.54 -3.53
N GLU A 34 -6.63 -17.22 -3.56
CA GLU A 34 -5.81 -16.51 -4.54
C GLU A 34 -4.69 -15.76 -3.82
N TRP A 35 -3.53 -15.69 -4.47
CA TRP A 35 -2.36 -14.97 -3.98
C TRP A 35 -2.15 -13.73 -4.81
N TYR A 36 -2.12 -12.58 -4.14
CA TYR A 36 -1.77 -11.30 -4.75
C TYR A 36 -0.26 -11.13 -4.58
N VAL A 37 0.42 -10.82 -5.69
CA VAL A 37 1.87 -10.73 -5.76
C VAL A 37 2.26 -9.45 -6.48
N SER A 38 3.00 -8.57 -5.81
CA SER A 38 3.66 -7.44 -6.46
C SER A 38 5.07 -7.83 -6.88
N PHE A 39 5.54 -7.20 -7.96
CA PHE A 39 6.89 -7.37 -8.48
C PHE A 39 7.52 -5.99 -8.63
N HIS A 40 8.86 -5.96 -8.60
CA HIS A 40 9.57 -4.75 -8.99
C HIS A 40 9.14 -4.31 -10.40
N GLY A 41 8.69 -3.07 -10.50
CA GLY A 41 8.26 -2.43 -11.74
C GLY A 41 9.37 -1.52 -12.30
N GLY A 42 8.98 -0.56 -13.14
CA GLY A 42 9.91 0.40 -13.73
C GLY A 42 9.48 0.85 -15.13
N GLU A 43 10.40 1.50 -15.85
CA GLU A 43 10.16 1.97 -17.22
C GLU A 43 10.49 0.92 -18.29
N GLU A 44 11.20 -0.15 -17.91
CA GLU A 44 11.59 -1.19 -18.85
C GLU A 44 10.38 -1.89 -19.46
N LYS A 45 10.48 -2.30 -20.73
CA LYS A 45 9.41 -3.00 -21.45
C LYS A 45 8.93 -4.28 -20.74
N ALA A 46 9.80 -4.93 -19.98
CA ALA A 46 9.49 -6.14 -19.21
C ALA A 46 8.85 -5.85 -17.84
N SER A 47 8.70 -4.59 -17.46
CA SER A 47 8.14 -4.18 -16.17
C SER A 47 6.67 -4.56 -16.07
N LEU A 48 6.31 -5.26 -15.00
CA LEU A 48 4.95 -5.79 -14.82
C LEU A 48 3.96 -4.70 -14.40
N ASN A 49 4.40 -3.68 -13.64
CA ASN A 49 3.67 -2.45 -13.30
C ASN A 49 2.18 -2.70 -12.96
N ASN A 50 1.91 -3.79 -12.23
CA ASN A 50 0.61 -4.23 -11.72
C ASN A 50 0.86 -5.30 -10.64
N ILE A 51 -0.17 -5.60 -9.85
CA ILE A 51 -0.20 -6.75 -8.95
C ILE A 51 -0.74 -7.95 -9.75
N HIS A 52 -0.06 -9.08 -9.70
CA HIS A 52 -0.46 -10.31 -10.38
C HIS A 52 -1.12 -11.25 -9.38
N VAL A 53 -2.19 -11.90 -9.83
CA VAL A 53 -2.96 -12.84 -9.03
C VAL A 53 -2.65 -14.25 -9.51
N TYR A 54 -2.31 -15.12 -8.58
CA TYR A 54 -2.04 -16.54 -8.80
C TYR A 54 -3.01 -17.41 -8.01
N SER A 55 -3.25 -18.63 -8.48
CA SER A 55 -3.87 -19.68 -7.66
C SER A 55 -2.90 -20.16 -6.59
N THR A 56 -3.39 -20.89 -5.59
CA THR A 56 -2.55 -21.53 -4.56
C THR A 56 -1.56 -22.56 -5.12
N GLU A 57 -1.79 -23.03 -6.34
CA GLU A 57 -0.93 -23.97 -7.07
C GLU A 57 0.08 -23.24 -7.97
N GLY A 58 0.08 -21.90 -7.96
CA GLY A 58 1.03 -21.07 -8.70
C GLY A 58 0.64 -20.77 -10.15
N LYS A 59 -0.59 -21.08 -10.58
CA LYS A 59 -1.07 -20.69 -11.91
C LYS A 59 -1.40 -19.19 -11.94
N GLU A 60 -0.83 -18.43 -12.88
CA GLU A 60 -1.22 -17.03 -13.07
C GLU A 60 -2.68 -16.96 -13.54
N LEU A 61 -3.47 -16.12 -12.87
CA LEU A 61 -4.89 -15.95 -13.13
C LEU A 61 -5.19 -14.66 -13.88
N ARG A 62 -4.70 -13.52 -13.36
CA ARG A 62 -5.00 -12.18 -13.90
C ARG A 62 -4.12 -11.10 -13.30
N LYS A 63 -4.23 -9.89 -13.84
CA LYS A 63 -3.78 -8.64 -13.20
C LYS A 63 -4.85 -8.14 -12.25
N ALA A 64 -4.48 -7.81 -11.01
CA ALA A 64 -5.42 -7.38 -9.97
C ALA A 64 -5.97 -5.98 -10.23
N LEU A 65 -5.18 -5.03 -10.71
CA LEU A 65 -5.60 -3.63 -10.83
C LEU A 65 -6.15 -3.35 -12.23
N ASN A 66 -7.34 -2.76 -12.31
CA ASN A 66 -7.96 -2.36 -13.56
C ASN A 66 -7.31 -1.07 -14.10
N LYS A 67 -6.31 -1.21 -14.97
CA LYS A 67 -5.63 -0.05 -15.59
C LYS A 67 -6.57 0.87 -16.37
N LYS A 68 -7.70 0.38 -16.89
CA LYS A 68 -8.66 1.19 -17.65
C LYS A 68 -9.49 2.14 -16.78
N SER A 69 -9.46 1.96 -15.47
CA SER A 69 -10.14 2.84 -14.51
C SER A 69 -9.26 3.99 -14.02
N LEU A 70 -7.97 4.00 -14.39
CA LEU A 70 -7.03 5.05 -14.01
C LEU A 70 -7.29 6.30 -14.87
N PRO A 71 -7.24 7.50 -14.28
CA PRO A 71 -7.08 8.74 -15.03
C PRO A 71 -5.78 8.72 -15.85
N GLU A 72 -5.73 9.50 -16.93
CA GLU A 72 -4.60 9.50 -17.88
C GLU A 72 -3.26 9.89 -17.26
N ASP A 73 -3.27 10.75 -16.24
CA ASP A 73 -2.09 11.22 -15.52
C ASP A 73 -1.59 10.22 -14.46
N ILE A 74 -2.36 9.17 -14.16
CA ILE A 74 -1.99 8.16 -13.17
C ILE A 74 -1.37 6.95 -13.86
N VAL A 75 -0.07 6.80 -13.65
CA VAL A 75 0.69 5.71 -14.25
C VAL A 75 1.22 4.77 -13.18
N LEU A 76 0.78 3.50 -13.25
CA LEU A 76 1.34 2.46 -12.39
C LEU A 76 2.79 2.18 -12.80
N ARG A 77 3.70 2.29 -11.82
CA ARG A 77 5.13 2.04 -11.96
C ARG A 77 5.55 0.95 -10.98
N GLU A 78 6.60 1.19 -10.19
CA GLU A 78 7.13 0.31 -9.17
C GLU A 78 6.12 0.09 -8.03
N LEU A 79 5.14 -0.78 -8.25
CA LEU A 79 4.19 -1.15 -7.21
C LEU A 79 4.90 -2.02 -6.17
N ARG A 80 4.80 -1.64 -4.89
CA ARG A 80 5.47 -2.33 -3.78
C ARG A 80 4.45 -2.84 -2.76
N GLY A 81 4.46 -2.24 -1.58
CA GLY A 81 3.48 -2.38 -0.51
C GLY A 81 2.04 -2.42 -1.00
N PHE A 82 1.24 -3.37 -0.54
CA PHE A 82 -0.21 -3.24 -0.63
C PHE A 82 -0.95 -3.95 0.51
N VAL A 83 -2.12 -3.42 0.88
CA VAL A 83 -2.94 -3.92 1.98
C VAL A 83 -4.43 -3.59 1.77
N PHE A 84 -5.35 -4.42 2.26
CA PHE A 84 -6.75 -4.02 2.38
C PHE A 84 -6.92 -3.20 3.67
N GLY A 85 -7.50 -2.01 3.55
CA GLY A 85 -7.71 -1.10 4.67
C GLY A 85 -8.98 -1.39 5.48
N PRO A 86 -9.21 -0.63 6.56
CA PRO A 86 -10.36 -0.78 7.45
C PRO A 86 -11.70 -0.48 6.77
N ASP A 87 -11.68 0.29 5.68
CA ASP A 87 -12.83 0.56 4.81
C ASP A 87 -13.02 -0.51 3.71
N GLN A 88 -12.33 -1.64 3.85
CA GLN A 88 -12.28 -2.78 2.93
C GLN A 88 -11.72 -2.47 1.53
N ASN A 89 -11.16 -1.28 1.28
CA ASN A 89 -10.55 -0.93 0.00
C ASN A 89 -9.08 -1.36 -0.08
N LEU A 90 -8.55 -1.50 -1.29
CA LEU A 90 -7.16 -1.91 -1.51
C LEU A 90 -6.26 -0.68 -1.65
N TYR A 91 -5.23 -0.61 -0.83
CA TYR A 91 -4.21 0.45 -0.83
C TYR A 91 -2.92 -0.10 -1.42
N VAL A 92 -2.38 0.59 -2.41
CA VAL A 92 -1.20 0.14 -3.17
C VAL A 92 -0.18 1.26 -3.25
N VAL A 93 1.04 0.96 -2.85
CA VAL A 93 2.19 1.86 -2.95
C VAL A 93 2.65 1.92 -4.41
N ASN A 94 2.73 3.13 -4.97
CA ASN A 94 3.37 3.43 -6.24
C ASN A 94 4.67 4.20 -5.95
N SER A 95 5.81 3.66 -6.40
CA SER A 95 7.12 4.02 -5.84
C SER A 95 8.06 4.54 -6.93
N TYR A 96 7.72 5.63 -7.62
CA TYR A 96 8.54 6.10 -8.73
C TYR A 96 8.67 7.62 -8.74
N PHE A 97 9.84 8.15 -8.38
CA PHE A 97 10.16 9.59 -8.40
C PHE A 97 8.97 10.51 -8.01
N GLU A 98 8.45 11.32 -8.93
CA GLU A 98 7.29 12.20 -8.70
C GLU A 98 5.96 11.47 -8.42
N TYR A 99 5.82 10.20 -8.79
CA TYR A 99 4.66 9.33 -8.51
C TYR A 99 4.79 8.56 -7.18
N SER A 100 5.54 9.09 -6.23
CA SER A 100 5.60 8.54 -4.87
C SER A 100 4.25 8.75 -4.17
N GLU A 101 3.43 7.70 -4.20
CA GLU A 101 2.00 7.77 -3.88
C GLU A 101 1.52 6.51 -3.16
N VAL A 102 0.44 6.65 -2.39
CA VAL A 102 -0.43 5.53 -2.01
C VAL A 102 -1.72 5.67 -2.80
N LEU A 103 -1.99 4.73 -3.69
CA LEU A 103 -3.18 4.66 -4.52
C LEU A 103 -4.27 3.85 -3.82
N LYS A 104 -5.52 4.30 -3.91
CA LYS A 104 -6.69 3.58 -3.42
C LYS A 104 -7.47 2.98 -4.58
N PHE A 105 -7.77 1.70 -4.47
CA PHE A 105 -8.64 0.94 -5.35
C PHE A 105 -9.82 0.37 -4.55
N LYS A 106 -10.94 0.11 -5.23
CA LYS A 106 -12.08 -0.59 -4.63
C LYS A 106 -11.62 -1.97 -4.14
N GLY A 107 -12.11 -2.40 -2.98
CA GLY A 107 -11.86 -3.76 -2.52
C GLY A 107 -12.72 -4.81 -3.21
N ALA A 108 -13.87 -4.39 -3.72
CA ALA A 108 -14.74 -5.23 -4.54
C ALA A 108 -14.17 -5.36 -5.95
N ARG A 109 -14.13 -6.61 -6.44
CA ARG A 109 -13.71 -6.91 -7.81
C ARG A 109 -14.84 -6.61 -8.79
N ASN A 110 -14.50 -6.04 -9.95
CA ASN A 110 -15.39 -5.89 -11.08
C ASN A 110 -15.61 -7.25 -11.80
N LYS A 111 -16.41 -7.25 -12.87
CA LYS A 111 -16.73 -8.46 -13.66
C LYS A 111 -15.53 -9.20 -14.26
N ASN A 112 -14.38 -8.54 -14.38
CA ASN A 112 -13.12 -9.14 -14.86
C ASN A 112 -12.24 -9.64 -13.71
N GLY A 113 -12.73 -9.60 -12.46
CA GLY A 113 -11.97 -9.95 -11.27
C GLY A 113 -10.97 -8.87 -10.82
N GLN A 114 -11.04 -7.65 -11.36
CA GLN A 114 -10.07 -6.59 -11.11
C GLN A 114 -10.61 -5.52 -10.15
N HIS A 115 -9.72 -4.82 -9.45
CA HIS A 115 -10.04 -3.71 -8.56
C HIS A 115 -9.97 -2.39 -9.33
N ASP A 116 -11.06 -1.62 -9.29
CA ASP A 116 -11.14 -0.32 -9.97
C ASP A 116 -10.50 0.78 -9.12
N PHE A 117 -9.82 1.72 -9.76
CA PHE A 117 -9.23 2.89 -9.11
C PHE A 117 -10.30 3.76 -8.46
N VAL A 118 -9.94 4.37 -7.32
CA VAL A 118 -10.79 5.31 -6.59
C VAL A 118 -10.14 6.69 -6.59
N GLN A 119 -8.93 6.80 -6.04
CA GLN A 119 -8.19 8.07 -5.93
C GLN A 119 -6.72 7.84 -5.57
N ILE A 120 -5.91 8.89 -5.71
CA ILE A 120 -4.65 8.99 -4.97
C ILE A 120 -5.01 9.26 -3.51
N PHE A 121 -4.63 8.36 -2.60
CA PHE A 121 -4.92 8.51 -1.18
C PHE A 121 -3.86 9.34 -0.47
N VAL A 122 -2.58 9.05 -0.70
CA VAL A 122 -1.47 9.87 -0.23
C VAL A 122 -0.64 10.28 -1.43
N LYS A 123 -0.32 11.58 -1.55
CA LYS A 123 0.50 12.12 -2.64
C LYS A 123 1.74 12.81 -2.09
N ARG A 124 2.90 12.54 -2.68
CA ARG A 124 4.13 13.30 -2.39
C ARG A 124 3.94 14.77 -2.77
N HIS A 125 4.44 15.66 -1.91
CA HIS A 125 4.50 17.08 -2.22
C HIS A 125 5.79 17.68 -1.63
N PRO A 126 6.61 18.43 -2.39
CA PRO A 126 7.93 18.89 -1.93
C PRO A 126 7.95 19.69 -0.62
N LYS A 127 6.84 20.40 -0.30
CA LYS A 127 6.69 21.18 0.93
C LYS A 127 5.72 20.56 1.94
N MET A 128 4.49 20.29 1.53
CA MET A 128 3.44 19.78 2.42
C MET A 128 3.59 18.31 2.84
N ASN A 129 4.23 17.47 2.03
CA ASN A 129 4.40 16.04 2.31
C ASN A 129 5.71 15.51 1.70
N PRO A 130 6.87 16.04 2.12
CA PRO A 130 8.16 15.65 1.57
C PRO A 130 8.62 14.27 2.06
N GLY A 131 8.00 13.75 3.13
CA GLY A 131 8.43 12.51 3.79
C GLY A 131 8.18 11.24 2.98
N ILE A 132 7.15 11.23 2.12
CA ILE A 132 6.81 10.07 1.28
C ILE A 132 7.62 10.05 -0.02
N ASP A 133 8.93 9.84 0.09
CA ASP A 133 9.83 9.73 -1.06
C ASP A 133 10.22 8.27 -1.31
N HIS A 134 9.87 7.76 -2.49
CA HIS A 134 10.06 6.35 -2.88
C HIS A 134 9.50 5.39 -1.80
N PRO A 135 8.18 5.46 -1.54
CA PRO A 135 7.53 4.64 -0.51
C PRO A 135 7.75 3.15 -0.79
N PHE A 136 7.88 2.36 0.28
CA PHE A 136 8.17 0.93 0.19
C PHE A 136 6.97 0.09 0.60
N ASN A 137 6.41 0.35 1.78
CA ASN A 137 5.32 -0.46 2.34
C ASN A 137 4.28 0.38 3.09
N VAL A 138 3.09 -0.18 3.25
CA VAL A 138 1.93 0.39 3.93
C VAL A 138 1.35 -0.57 4.97
N ALA A 139 0.87 -0.04 6.09
CA ALA A 139 0.10 -0.79 7.08
C ALA A 139 -0.92 0.11 7.78
N PHE A 140 -2.03 -0.48 8.22
CA PHE A 140 -3.04 0.20 9.04
C PHE A 140 -2.94 -0.28 10.49
N ASP A 141 -3.05 0.64 11.46
CA ASP A 141 -3.24 0.27 12.87
C ASP A 141 -4.71 -0.06 13.19
N SER A 142 -4.99 -0.44 14.44
CA SER A 142 -6.36 -0.79 14.90
C SER A 142 -7.33 0.38 14.87
N GLU A 143 -6.81 1.61 14.98
CA GLU A 143 -7.58 2.84 14.91
C GLU A 143 -7.85 3.28 13.46
N GLY A 144 -7.19 2.61 12.51
CA GLY A 144 -7.35 2.80 11.08
C GLY A 144 -6.41 3.83 10.46
N ASP A 145 -5.41 4.33 11.20
CA ASP A 145 -4.40 5.24 10.67
C ASP A 145 -3.40 4.51 9.77
N LEU A 146 -2.94 5.19 8.73
CA LEU A 146 -2.06 4.62 7.70
C LEU A 146 -0.60 4.96 7.99
N TYR A 147 0.25 3.96 8.01
CA TYR A 147 1.70 4.11 8.15
C TYR A 147 2.38 3.74 6.84
N VAL A 148 3.27 4.60 6.38
CA VAL A 148 4.02 4.44 5.14
C VAL A 148 5.51 4.49 5.45
N SER A 149 6.23 3.45 5.06
CA SER A 149 7.70 3.47 5.08
C SER A 149 8.24 4.01 3.77
N SER A 150 9.28 4.85 3.81
CA SER A 150 9.87 5.46 2.62
C SER A 150 11.36 5.24 2.53
N GLN A 151 11.81 4.75 1.36
CA GLN A 151 13.18 4.27 1.17
C GLN A 151 14.19 5.43 1.16
N ASN A 152 13.90 6.50 0.41
CA ASN A 152 14.85 7.60 0.20
C ASN A 152 14.98 8.51 1.43
N THR A 153 13.85 8.79 2.08
CA THR A 153 13.78 9.58 3.31
C THR A 153 14.13 8.76 4.55
N SER A 154 14.07 7.43 4.47
CA SER A 154 14.36 6.52 5.58
C SER A 154 13.55 6.86 6.83
N LEU A 155 12.24 7.11 6.65
CA LEU A 155 11.30 7.40 7.73
C LEU A 155 10.05 6.53 7.63
N VAL A 156 9.31 6.46 8.73
CA VAL A 156 7.92 5.99 8.75
C VAL A 156 7.03 7.20 8.99
N ALA A 157 6.19 7.52 8.01
CA ALA A 157 5.18 8.57 8.12
C ALA A 157 3.81 7.98 8.48
N ARG A 158 3.05 8.69 9.31
CA ARG A 158 1.67 8.39 9.71
C ARG A 158 0.71 9.39 9.06
N TYR A 159 -0.37 8.86 8.51
CA TYR A 159 -1.41 9.60 7.80
C TYR A 159 -2.77 9.28 8.39
N HIS A 160 -3.68 10.25 8.32
CA HIS A 160 -5.07 10.03 8.70
C HIS A 160 -5.68 8.91 7.85
N GLY A 161 -6.26 7.92 8.53
CA GLY A 161 -6.93 6.78 7.91
C GLY A 161 -8.14 7.12 7.03
N PRO A 162 -8.64 6.18 6.21
CA PRO A 162 -9.84 6.40 5.39
C PRO A 162 -11.13 6.55 6.20
N VAL A 163 -11.12 6.14 7.47
CA VAL A 163 -12.22 6.28 8.42
C VAL A 163 -11.87 7.27 9.55
N SER A 164 -10.81 8.07 9.35
CA SER A 164 -10.35 9.08 10.30
C SER A 164 -11.49 10.03 10.69
N LYS A 165 -11.55 10.36 11.98
CA LYS A 165 -12.48 11.36 12.54
C LYS A 165 -11.80 12.66 12.96
N THR A 166 -10.47 12.70 12.88
CA THR A 166 -9.61 13.74 13.47
C THR A 166 -8.84 14.55 12.45
N GLY A 167 -8.97 14.21 11.16
CA GLY A 167 -8.33 14.93 10.07
C GLY A 167 -8.67 14.32 8.72
N GLU A 168 -8.34 15.04 7.66
CA GLU A 168 -8.65 14.68 6.28
C GLU A 168 -7.92 13.39 5.87
N PRO A 169 -8.63 12.35 5.38
CA PRO A 169 -8.00 11.10 4.97
C PRO A 169 -6.83 11.27 4.01
N GLY A 170 -5.72 10.59 4.29
CA GLY A 170 -4.52 10.62 3.45
C GLY A 170 -3.60 11.84 3.67
N THR A 171 -3.96 12.75 4.57
CA THR A 171 -3.08 13.86 4.98
C THR A 171 -2.14 13.44 6.13
N PRO A 172 -0.91 13.99 6.19
CA PRO A 172 0.02 13.67 7.28
C PRO A 172 -0.56 14.05 8.64
N MET A 173 -0.40 13.19 9.64
CA MET A 173 -0.82 13.49 11.01
C MET A 173 0.16 14.44 11.71
N PRO A 174 -0.25 15.09 12.82
CA PRO A 174 0.67 15.79 13.71
C PRO A 174 1.81 14.88 14.19
N LEU A 175 2.97 15.49 14.47
CA LEU A 175 4.10 14.75 15.05
C LEU A 175 3.72 14.20 16.44
N PRO A 176 4.15 12.98 16.80
CA PRO A 176 3.99 12.47 18.15
C PRO A 176 4.64 13.40 19.18
N GLU A 177 3.96 13.66 20.31
CA GLU A 177 4.47 14.55 21.37
C GLU A 177 5.83 14.11 21.94
N GLY A 178 6.09 12.80 21.94
CA GLY A 178 7.33 12.21 22.44
C GLY A 178 8.49 12.21 21.43
N LEU A 179 8.30 12.72 20.21
CA LEU A 179 9.41 12.86 19.28
C LEU A 179 10.24 14.08 19.71
N GLY A 180 11.47 13.83 20.17
CA GLY A 180 12.44 14.89 20.41
C GLY A 180 12.67 15.65 19.11
N LEU A 181 12.40 16.96 19.11
CA LEU A 181 12.64 17.82 17.97
C LEU A 181 14.06 18.38 18.10
N GLU A 182 15.07 17.64 17.69
CA GLU A 182 16.41 18.21 17.50
C GLU A 182 16.46 19.00 16.18
N THR A 183 15.61 18.62 15.22
CA THR A 183 15.49 19.24 13.90
C THR A 183 14.04 19.41 13.43
N GLU A 184 13.82 20.20 12.37
CA GLU A 184 12.51 20.27 11.70
C GLU A 184 12.25 18.97 10.92
N LEU A 185 11.17 18.28 11.28
CA LEU A 185 10.81 16.99 10.68
C LEU A 185 9.71 17.14 9.64
N PRO A 186 9.71 16.33 8.57
CA PRO A 186 8.58 16.23 7.65
C PRO A 186 7.26 15.99 8.41
N PRO A 187 6.15 16.64 8.01
CA PRO A 187 4.82 16.34 8.56
C PRO A 187 4.51 14.84 8.51
N GLY A 188 3.82 14.34 9.53
CA GLY A 188 3.49 12.92 9.66
C GLY A 188 4.64 12.03 10.13
N THR A 189 5.86 12.53 10.35
CA THR A 189 6.96 11.67 10.82
C THR A 189 6.59 10.99 12.14
N PHE A 190 6.53 9.66 12.11
CA PHE A 190 6.25 8.80 13.27
C PHE A 190 7.51 8.09 13.76
N VAL A 191 8.38 7.66 12.84
CA VAL A 191 9.75 7.23 13.15
C VAL A 191 10.71 8.01 12.26
N PRO A 192 11.63 8.82 12.84
CA PRO A 192 12.51 9.69 12.08
C PRO A 192 13.67 8.92 11.44
N SER A 193 14.33 9.57 10.48
CA SER A 193 15.57 9.10 9.88
C SER A 193 16.78 9.40 10.77
N ALA A 194 17.80 8.54 10.72
CA ALA A 194 19.13 8.79 11.29
C ALA A 194 19.79 10.07 10.75
N LYS A 195 19.35 10.55 9.58
CA LYS A 195 19.82 11.80 8.97
C LYS A 195 19.29 13.06 9.68
N LEU A 196 18.19 12.92 10.43
CA LEU A 196 17.49 14.02 11.09
C LEU A 196 17.62 13.92 12.61
N GLU A 197 17.61 12.69 13.14
CA GLU A 197 17.69 12.40 14.57
C GLU A 197 18.74 11.31 14.79
N SER A 198 19.64 11.49 15.76
CA SER A 198 20.81 10.62 15.95
C SER A 198 20.49 9.14 16.23
N ASN A 199 19.29 8.85 16.72
CA ASN A 199 18.75 7.51 17.00
C ASN A 199 17.74 7.01 15.94
N GLY A 200 17.62 7.70 14.81
CA GLY A 200 16.65 7.39 13.77
C GLY A 200 17.01 6.21 12.85
N LEU A 201 16.15 5.95 11.87
CA LEU A 201 16.28 4.84 10.93
C LEU A 201 17.37 5.10 9.86
N LEU A 202 18.24 4.12 9.64
CA LEU A 202 19.21 4.10 8.53
C LEU A 202 18.59 3.59 7.23
N GLU A 203 17.81 2.52 7.31
CA GLU A 203 17.01 1.98 6.22
C GLU A 203 15.67 1.47 6.78
N VAL A 204 14.62 1.55 5.98
CA VAL A 204 13.30 0.98 6.30
C VAL A 204 12.72 0.29 5.07
N ARG A 205 12.14 -0.90 5.26
CA ARG A 205 11.57 -1.72 4.18
C ARG A 205 10.15 -2.19 4.44
N GLY A 206 9.71 -2.22 5.70
CA GLY A 206 8.40 -2.73 6.04
C GLY A 206 7.90 -2.19 7.36
N VAL A 207 6.57 -2.11 7.45
CA VAL A 207 5.83 -1.86 8.68
C VAL A 207 4.72 -2.92 8.68
N ILE A 208 4.50 -3.57 9.82
CA ILE A 208 3.37 -4.47 10.06
C ILE A 208 2.82 -4.16 11.45
N PHE A 209 1.51 -4.29 11.61
CA PHE A 209 0.84 -4.35 12.91
C PHE A 209 0.36 -5.80 13.11
N ALA A 210 0.48 -6.31 14.33
CA ALA A 210 0.20 -7.71 14.69
C ALA A 210 -0.84 -7.79 15.80
#